data_AF-A0A969RMB6-F1
#
_entry.id   AF-A0A969RMB6-F1
#
_cell.length_a   1.000
_cell.length_b   1.000
_cell.length_c   1.000
_cell.angle_alpha   90.00
_cell.angle_beta   90.00
_cell.angle_gamma   90.00
#
_symmetry.space_group_name_H-M   'P 1'
#
loop_
_entity.id
_entity.type
_entity.pdbx_description
1 polymer ?
#
loop_
_entity_poly.entity_id
_entity_poly.type
_entity_poly.pdbx_seq_one_letter_code
_entity_poly.pdbx_strand_id
1 'polypeptide(L)'
;MERLPALALRIYQSENLADTLNKTVDQVRDLLQVDRVLIYRFNSDWSGAITGESVSSADLALQGTPLDDPWFGHWMDSFVQGQMQSVEDINTADLQPCHREFSGSCR
;
A
#
# COMPACT_ATOMS: atom_id res chain seq x y z
N MET A 1 -4.26 17.71 -17.24
CA MET A 1 -5.06 16.66 -16.59
C MET A 1 -4.48 15.30 -16.99
N GLU A 2 -3.31 14.97 -16.43
CA GLU A 2 -2.70 13.64 -16.55
C GLU A 2 -2.82 13.01 -15.17
N ARG A 3 -3.60 11.94 -14.99
CA ARG A 3 -3.97 11.54 -13.61
C ARG A 3 -3.47 10.17 -13.15
N LEU A 4 -3.31 9.17 -14.02
CA LEU A 4 -2.88 7.83 -13.58
C LEU A 4 -1.85 7.17 -14.51
N PRO A 5 -2.02 7.18 -15.86
CA PRO A 5 -1.08 6.50 -16.75
C PRO A 5 0.34 7.10 -16.69
N ALA A 6 0.44 8.41 -16.55
CA ALA A 6 1.71 9.12 -16.44
C ALA A 6 2.46 8.78 -15.14
N LEU A 7 1.74 8.53 -14.04
CA LEU A 7 2.34 8.10 -12.77
C LEU A 7 2.95 6.71 -12.90
N ALA A 8 2.19 5.77 -13.47
CA ALA A 8 2.66 4.41 -13.72
C ALA A 8 3.91 4.40 -14.62
N LEU A 9 3.87 5.16 -15.73
CA LEU A 9 5.00 5.24 -16.66
C LEU A 9 6.27 5.76 -15.98
N ARG A 10 6.13 6.75 -15.10
CA ARG A 10 7.25 7.35 -14.36
C ARG A 10 7.93 6.35 -13.44
N ILE A 11 7.17 5.42 -12.83
CA ILE A 11 7.72 4.32 -12.04
C ILE A 11 8.53 3.36 -12.93
N TYR A 12 7.98 2.95 -14.07
CA TYR A 12 8.65 2.00 -14.99
C TYR A 12 9.95 2.54 -15.61
N GLN A 13 10.04 3.86 -15.80
CA GLN A 13 11.20 4.52 -16.42
C GLN A 13 12.18 5.10 -15.39
N SER A 14 11.98 4.83 -14.10
CA SER A 14 12.73 5.49 -13.04
C SER A 14 14.14 4.93 -12.87
N GLU A 15 15.15 5.82 -12.94
CA GLU A 15 16.53 5.50 -12.57
C GLU A 15 16.74 5.48 -11.04
N ASN A 16 15.98 6.30 -10.30
CA ASN A 16 15.94 6.30 -8.83
C ASN A 16 14.54 5.92 -8.35
N LEU A 17 14.30 4.61 -8.23
CA LEU A 17 13.00 4.06 -7.86
C LEU A 17 12.50 4.60 -6.51
N ALA A 18 13.37 4.75 -5.51
CA ALA A 18 12.96 5.22 -4.18
C ALA A 18 12.35 6.62 -4.23
N ASP A 19 13.03 7.57 -4.88
CA ASP A 19 12.53 8.94 -5.03
C ASP A 19 11.23 8.99 -5.84
N THR A 20 11.10 8.13 -6.85
CA THR A 20 9.89 8.08 -7.68
C THR A 20 8.71 7.50 -6.92
N LEU A 21 8.91 6.44 -6.12
CA LEU A 21 7.84 5.87 -5.31
C LEU A 21 7.37 6.86 -4.23
N ASN A 22 8.29 7.56 -3.57
CA ASN A 22 7.95 8.62 -2.60
C ASN A 22 7.11 9.74 -3.23
N LYS A 23 7.51 10.24 -4.40
CA LYS A 23 6.71 11.25 -5.13
C LYS A 23 5.35 10.71 -5.57
N THR A 24 5.29 9.43 -5.94
CA THR A 24 4.05 8.79 -6.38
C THR A 24 3.05 8.71 -5.23
N VAL A 25 3.46 8.27 -4.03
CA VAL A 25 2.54 8.17 -2.90
C VAL A 25 1.98 9.53 -2.49
N ASP A 26 2.78 10.60 -2.55
CA ASP A 26 2.30 11.98 -2.32
C ASP A 26 1.25 12.39 -3.35
N GLN A 27 1.55 12.18 -4.64
CA GLN A 27 0.64 12.54 -5.73
C GLN A 27 -0.67 11.75 -5.68
N VAL A 28 -0.61 10.46 -5.33
CA VAL A 28 -1.80 9.61 -5.22
C VAL A 28 -2.62 9.99 -3.99
N ARG A 29 -1.99 10.31 -2.84
CA ARG A 29 -2.70 10.78 -1.65
C ARG A 29 -3.47 12.07 -1.94
N ASP A 30 -2.81 13.04 -2.58
CA ASP A 30 -3.43 14.30 -2.99
C ASP A 30 -4.49 14.08 -4.08
N LEU A 31 -4.33 13.08 -4.94
CA LEU A 31 -5.32 12.74 -5.96
C LEU A 31 -6.61 12.15 -5.34
N LEU A 32 -6.45 11.22 -4.41
CA LEU A 32 -7.54 10.47 -3.78
C LEU A 32 -8.15 11.18 -2.57
N GLN A 33 -7.47 12.21 -2.04
CA GLN A 33 -7.90 12.95 -0.85
C GLN A 33 -8.09 12.03 0.37
N VAL A 34 -7.12 11.15 0.61
CA VAL A 34 -7.11 10.17 1.71
C VAL A 34 -6.02 10.48 2.72
N ASP A 35 -6.14 9.95 3.94
CA ASP A 35 -5.18 10.20 5.02
C ASP A 35 -3.84 9.48 4.86
N ARG A 36 -3.82 8.33 4.16
CA ARG A 36 -2.60 7.55 3.94
C ARG A 36 -2.60 6.90 2.56
N VAL A 37 -1.44 6.92 1.90
CA VAL A 37 -1.10 6.06 0.77
C VAL A 37 0.27 5.45 1.03
N LEU A 38 0.42 4.15 0.80
CA LEU A 38 1.71 3.48 0.91
C LEU A 38 1.93 2.49 -0.24
N ILE A 39 3.19 2.19 -0.50
CA ILE A 39 3.62 1.14 -1.42
C ILE A 39 4.40 0.11 -0.61
N TYR A 40 3.85 -1.10 -0.54
CA TYR A 40 4.50 -2.25 0.08
C TYR A 40 5.18 -3.10 -0.97
N ARG A 41 6.48 -3.36 -0.80
CA ARG A 41 7.26 -4.22 -1.70
C ARG A 41 7.46 -5.58 -1.05
N PHE A 42 7.00 -6.62 -1.74
CA PHE A 42 7.26 -8.01 -1.38
C PHE A 42 8.64 -8.46 -1.87
N ASN A 43 9.30 -9.26 -1.04
CA ASN A 43 10.45 -10.09 -1.36
C ASN A 43 9.97 -11.45 -1.87
N SER A 44 10.90 -12.28 -2.36
CA SER A 44 10.58 -13.62 -2.88
C SER A 44 10.05 -14.60 -1.83
N ASP A 45 10.30 -14.34 -0.55
CA ASP A 45 9.83 -15.13 0.58
C ASP A 45 8.54 -14.58 1.21
N TRP A 46 7.86 -13.65 0.52
CA TRP A 46 6.64 -12.95 0.96
C TRP A 46 6.81 -12.00 2.14
N SER A 47 8.00 -11.90 2.73
CA SER A 47 8.33 -10.77 3.57
C SER A 47 8.31 -9.49 2.74
N GLY A 48 8.26 -8.33 3.39
CA GLY A 48 8.32 -7.08 2.65
C GLY A 48 8.59 -5.88 3.53
N ALA A 49 8.57 -4.72 2.88
CA ALA A 49 8.72 -3.46 3.56
C ALA A 49 7.95 -2.37 2.82
N ILE A 50 7.55 -1.34 3.57
CA ILE A 50 7.02 -0.10 3.03
C ILE A 50 8.17 0.65 2.36
N THR A 51 8.12 0.79 1.03
CA THR A 51 9.16 1.48 0.23
C THR A 51 8.77 2.89 -0.17
N GLY A 52 7.54 3.30 0.14
CA GLY A 52 7.07 4.68 0.04
C GLY A 52 5.81 4.84 0.88
N GLU A 53 5.71 5.93 1.62
CA GLU A 53 4.56 6.24 2.46
C GLU A 53 4.29 7.75 2.42
N SER A 54 3.00 8.10 2.37
CA SER A 54 2.53 9.47 2.43
C SER A 54 1.35 9.52 3.40
N VAL A 55 1.46 10.36 4.44
CA VAL A 55 0.47 10.47 5.53
C VAL A 55 0.04 11.91 5.75
N SER A 56 -1.20 12.11 6.18
CA SER A 56 -1.74 13.43 6.58
C SER A 56 -1.25 13.87 7.97
N SER A 57 -0.87 12.92 8.84
CA SER A 57 -0.31 13.14 10.16
C SER A 57 0.82 12.14 10.47
N ALA A 58 1.83 12.58 11.22
CA ALA A 58 2.93 11.72 11.65
C ALA A 58 2.48 10.54 12.53
N ASP A 59 1.36 10.68 13.26
CA ASP A 59 0.79 9.59 14.09
C ASP A 59 0.28 8.41 13.24
N LEU A 60 0.08 8.63 11.94
CA LEU A 60 -0.30 7.60 10.98
C LEU A 60 0.92 6.98 10.28
N ALA A 61 2.14 7.41 10.55
CA ALA A 61 3.30 6.82 9.89
C ALA A 61 3.50 5.37 10.33
N LEU A 62 3.78 4.49 9.37
CA LEU A 62 4.08 3.08 9.60
C LEU A 62 5.48 2.70 9.14
N GLN A 63 6.26 3.66 8.66
CA GLN A 63 7.66 3.47 8.34
C GLN A 63 8.41 2.71 9.45
N GLY A 64 9.03 1.58 9.10
CA GLY A 64 9.75 0.72 10.05
C GLY A 64 8.89 -0.24 10.86
N THR A 65 7.55 -0.22 10.71
CA THR A 65 6.65 -1.21 11.28
C THR A 65 6.65 -2.46 10.40
N PRO A 66 6.95 -3.65 10.94
CA PRO A 66 6.82 -4.88 10.18
C PRO A 66 5.33 -5.16 9.91
N LEU A 67 4.96 -5.25 8.63
CA LEU A 67 3.66 -5.74 8.19
C LEU A 67 3.82 -7.23 7.88
N ASP A 68 3.64 -8.06 8.90
CA ASP A 68 3.73 -9.51 8.79
C ASP A 68 2.32 -10.10 8.81
N ASP A 69 1.69 -10.20 7.65
CA ASP A 69 0.40 -10.89 7.48
C ASP A 69 0.67 -12.27 6.85
N PRO A 70 0.46 -13.37 7.61
CA PRO A 70 0.61 -14.73 7.11
C PRO A 70 -0.26 -15.05 5.88
N TRP A 71 -1.30 -14.25 5.64
CA TRP A 71 -2.24 -14.46 4.56
C TRP A 71 -1.84 -13.80 3.25
N PHE A 72 -0.81 -12.93 3.19
CA PHE A 72 -0.44 -12.23 1.95
C PHE A 72 -0.29 -13.16 0.74
N GLY A 73 0.27 -14.35 0.94
CA GLY A 73 0.42 -15.36 -0.12
C GLY A 73 -0.92 -15.83 -0.73
N HIS A 74 -2.01 -15.84 0.05
CA HIS A 74 -3.34 -16.25 -0.43
C HIS A 74 -4.02 -15.20 -1.31
N TRP A 75 -3.73 -13.91 -1.11
CA TRP A 75 -4.32 -12.82 -1.88
C TRP A 75 -3.51 -12.47 -3.13
N MET A 76 -2.30 -13.02 -3.27
CA MET A 76 -1.34 -12.61 -4.29
C MET A 76 -1.87 -12.85 -5.71
N ASP A 77 -2.50 -14.00 -5.96
CA ASP A 77 -3.04 -14.32 -7.29
C ASP A 77 -4.05 -13.27 -7.75
N SER A 78 -4.87 -12.76 -6.83
CA SER A 78 -5.81 -11.66 -7.09
C SER A 78 -5.08 -10.36 -7.43
N PHE A 79 -4.05 -9.99 -6.66
CA PHE A 79 -3.28 -8.77 -6.93
C PHE A 79 -2.49 -8.84 -8.24
N VAL A 80 -1.89 -9.99 -8.56
CA VAL A 80 -1.14 -10.20 -9.83
C VAL A 80 -2.08 -10.10 -11.03
N GLN A 81 -3.33 -10.52 -10.89
CA GLN A 81 -4.37 -10.36 -11.92
C GLN A 81 -4.94 -8.92 -12.01
N GLY A 82 -4.41 -7.98 -11.21
CA GLY A 82 -4.85 -6.59 -11.20
C GLY A 82 -6.18 -6.37 -10.49
N GLN A 83 -6.62 -7.31 -9.64
CA GLN A 83 -7.82 -7.11 -8.84
C GLN A 83 -7.56 -6.04 -7.78
N MET A 84 -8.51 -5.11 -7.66
CA MET A 84 -8.50 -4.08 -6.64
C MET A 84 -9.56 -4.42 -5.59
N GLN A 85 -9.25 -4.14 -4.32
CA GLN A 85 -10.21 -4.25 -3.23
C GLN A 85 -10.46 -2.89 -2.61
N SER A 86 -11.72 -2.65 -2.25
CA SER A 86 -12.16 -1.47 -1.52
C SER A 86 -13.06 -1.90 -0.37
N VAL A 87 -12.75 -1.42 0.83
CA VAL A 87 -13.59 -1.62 2.02
C VAL A 87 -14.05 -0.24 2.48
N GLU A 88 -15.37 -0.04 2.54
CA GLU A 88 -15.96 1.24 2.95
C GLU A 88 -15.87 1.43 4.47
N ASP A 89 -16.24 0.41 5.24
CA ASP A 89 -16.15 0.42 6.71
C ASP A 89 -15.67 -0.94 7.23
N ILE A 90 -14.48 -0.92 7.85
CA ILE A 90 -13.83 -2.11 8.42
C ILE A 90 -14.63 -2.74 9.56
N ASN A 91 -15.51 -2.00 10.22
CA ASN A 91 -16.29 -2.49 11.37
C ASN A 91 -17.46 -3.37 10.92
N THR A 92 -17.97 -3.14 9.71
CA THR A 92 -19.12 -3.83 9.14
C THR A 92 -18.75 -4.82 8.04
N ALA A 93 -17.54 -4.70 7.48
CA ALA A 93 -17.05 -5.63 6.47
C ALA A 93 -16.82 -7.05 7.00
N ASP A 94 -16.97 -8.02 6.09
CA ASP A 94 -16.63 -9.43 6.31
C ASP A 94 -15.10 -9.62 6.25
N LEU A 95 -14.43 -9.06 7.24
CA LEU A 95 -12.99 -9.18 7.46
C LEU A 95 -12.73 -10.04 8.68
N GLN A 96 -11.69 -10.87 8.60
CA GLN A 96 -11.13 -11.54 9.76
C GLN A 96 -10.81 -10.50 10.86
N PRO A 97 -11.07 -10.79 12.15
CA PRO A 97 -10.89 -9.81 13.21
C PRO A 97 -9.51 -9.15 13.22
N CYS A 98 -8.46 -9.90 12.87
CA CYS A 98 -7.09 -9.39 12.85
C CYS A 98 -6.81 -8.41 11.70
N HIS A 99 -7.60 -8.39 10.61
CA HIS A 99 -7.49 -7.41 9.52
C HIS A 99 -8.19 -6.08 9.85
N ARG A 100 -8.97 -6.01 10.94
CA ARG A 100 -9.60 -4.76 11.38
C ARG A 100 -8.61 -3.79 12.00
N GLU A 101 -7.46 -4.30 12.44
CA GLU A 101 -6.33 -3.49 12.88
C GLU A 101 -5.27 -3.45 11.79
N PHE A 102 -4.87 -2.24 11.39
CA PHE A 102 -3.86 -2.07 10.33
C PHE A 102 -2.48 -2.64 10.74
N SER A 103 -2.23 -2.78 12.04
CA SER A 103 -1.00 -3.38 12.60
C SER A 103 -0.75 -4.81 12.12
N GLY A 104 -1.74 -5.48 11.51
CA GLY A 104 -1.53 -6.76 10.82
C GLY A 104 -1.11 -7.89 11.75
N SER A 105 -1.30 -7.76 13.06
CA SER A 105 -0.98 -8.83 14.02
C SER A 105 -2.03 -9.94 14.00
N CYS A 106 -2.18 -10.59 12.84
CA CYS A 106 -2.83 -11.88 12.68
C CYS A 106 -1.87 -12.96 13.17
N ARG A 107 -1.77 -13.13 14.49
CA ARG A 107 -1.04 -14.24 15.12
C ARG A 107 -2.00 -15.29 15.66
#